data_AF-X6MQX7-F1
#
_entry.id   AF-X6MQX7-F1
#
_cell.length_a   1.000
_cell.length_b   1.000
_cell.length_c   1.000
_cell.angle_alpha   90.00
_cell.angle_beta   90.00
_cell.angle_gamma   90.00
#
_symmetry.space_group_name_H-M   'P 1'
#
loop_
_entity.id
_entity.type
_entity.pdbx_description
1 polymer ?
#
loop_
_entity_poly.entity_id
_entity_poly.type
_entity_poly.pdbx_seq_one_letter_code
_entity_poly.pdbx_strand_id
1 'polypeptide(L)'
;MNSIIQCVSNTPPLRNFFITGQYKMEINKSNPLGQQGKLAHEFARLLTDIWSGEYVVVAPRSGWQQHDSQEFLGYVLDGLHEDLNLVKSKPYTEKIESNGRPDIEVANLSWQLHLMRNRSKIVDLFQVL
;
A
#
# COMPACT_ATOMS: atom_id res chain seq x y z
N MET A 1 -6.98 -14.73 -4.24
CA MET A 1 -5.90 -14.30 -3.31
C MET A 1 -4.50 -14.58 -3.86
N ASN A 2 -4.14 -15.83 -4.15
CA ASN A 2 -2.77 -16.18 -4.63
C ASN A 2 -2.37 -15.47 -5.93
N SER A 3 -3.28 -15.31 -6.89
CA SER A 3 -3.04 -14.55 -8.12
C SER A 3 -2.60 -13.12 -7.86
N ILE A 4 -3.25 -12.43 -6.92
CA ILE A 4 -2.91 -11.06 -6.52
C ILE A 4 -1.54 -10.99 -5.88
N ILE A 5 -1.22 -11.91 -4.97
CA ILE A 5 0.09 -11.98 -4.33
C ILE A 5 1.19 -12.18 -5.39
N GLN A 6 0.95 -13.05 -6.37
CA GLN A 6 1.87 -13.25 -7.49
C GLN A 6 2.02 -11.97 -8.34
N CYS A 7 0.93 -11.28 -8.68
CA CYS A 7 1.00 -10.02 -9.44
C CYS A 7 1.77 -8.93 -8.67
N VAL A 8 1.44 -8.70 -7.40
CA VAL A 8 2.05 -7.65 -6.58
C VAL A 8 3.52 -7.98 -6.28
N SER A 9 3.84 -9.25 -6.00
CA SER A 9 5.24 -9.68 -5.78
C SER A 9 6.11 -9.54 -7.02
N ASN A 10 5.52 -9.58 -8.21
CA ASN A 10 6.20 -9.34 -9.48
C ASN A 10 6.29 -7.85 -9.85
N THR A 11 6.03 -6.92 -8.92
CA THR A 11 6.31 -5.49 -9.09
C THR A 11 7.72 -5.18 -8.56
N PRO A 12 8.77 -5.04 -9.41
CA PRO A 12 10.15 -5.00 -8.93
C PRO A 12 10.46 -3.84 -7.97
N PRO A 13 9.96 -2.61 -8.18
CA PRO A 13 10.19 -1.51 -7.23
C PRO A 13 9.64 -1.80 -5.84
N LEU A 14 8.44 -2.39 -5.75
CA LEU A 14 7.82 -2.77 -4.49
C LEU A 14 8.56 -3.94 -3.84
N ARG A 15 8.87 -4.98 -4.62
CA ARG A 15 9.61 -6.15 -4.16
C ARG A 15 10.97 -5.75 -3.56
N ASN A 16 11.75 -4.96 -4.29
CA ASN A 16 13.09 -4.55 -3.85
C ASN A 16 13.01 -3.71 -2.57
N PHE A 17 12.02 -2.85 -2.44
CA PHE A 17 11.79 -2.05 -1.24
C PHE A 17 11.55 -2.92 0.01
N PHE A 18 10.81 -4.03 -0.11
CA PHE A 18 10.60 -4.96 0.98
C PHE A 18 11.82 -5.88 1.24
N ILE A 19 12.38 -6.50 0.20
CA ILE A 19 13.49 -7.46 0.32
C ILE A 19 14.76 -6.79 0.89
N THR A 20 15.06 -5.55 0.48
CA THR A 20 16.22 -4.80 1.03
C THR A 20 15.98 -4.30 2.45
N GLY A 21 14.77 -4.45 2.99
CA GLY A 21 14.42 -3.99 4.33
C GLY A 21 14.16 -2.49 4.46
N GLN A 22 14.16 -1.72 3.35
CA GLN A 22 13.92 -0.27 3.37
C GLN A 22 12.60 0.10 4.05
N TYR A 23 11.56 -0.72 3.85
CA TYR A 23 10.24 -0.54 4.46
C TYR A 23 10.28 -0.36 5.98
N LYS A 24 11.26 -0.96 6.67
CA LYS A 24 11.38 -0.89 8.14
C LYS A 24 11.57 0.54 8.65
N MET A 25 12.24 1.39 7.86
CA MET A 25 12.47 2.79 8.19
C MET A 25 11.21 3.65 8.03
N GLU A 26 10.26 3.20 7.21
CA GLU A 26 9.04 3.94 6.87
C GLU A 26 7.82 3.53 7.72
N ILE A 27 7.97 2.49 8.56
CA ILE A 27 6.86 1.98 9.38
C ILE A 27 6.27 3.08 10.27
N ASN A 28 4.95 3.22 10.19
CA ASN A 28 4.17 4.15 10.98
C ASN A 28 3.33 3.42 12.03
N LYS A 29 3.96 3.11 13.18
CA LYS A 29 3.28 2.42 14.29
C LYS A 29 2.18 3.25 14.96
N SER A 30 2.23 4.58 14.83
CA SER A 30 1.29 5.51 15.46
C SER A 30 0.08 5.83 14.59
N ASN A 31 0.03 5.37 13.34
CA ASN A 31 -1.09 5.65 12.45
C ASN A 31 -2.35 4.92 12.92
N PRO A 32 -3.43 5.61 13.32
CA PRO A 32 -4.66 4.96 13.79
C PRO A 32 -5.38 4.18 12.68
N LEU A 33 -5.10 4.46 11.40
CA LEU A 33 -5.66 3.71 10.27
C LEU A 33 -4.77 2.52 9.84
N GLY A 34 -3.56 2.42 10.40
CA GLY A 34 -2.63 1.33 10.11
C GLY A 34 -2.81 0.11 11.03
N GLN A 35 -1.98 -0.89 10.81
CA GLN A 35 -1.92 -2.15 11.58
C GLN A 35 -0.65 -2.23 12.43
N GLN A 36 -0.12 -1.06 12.84
CA GLN A 36 1.10 -0.91 13.64
C GLN A 36 2.36 -1.52 12.96
N GLY A 37 2.35 -1.61 11.63
CA GLY A 37 3.41 -2.23 10.83
C GLY A 37 3.28 -3.75 10.70
N LYS A 38 2.30 -4.40 11.33
CA LYS A 38 2.19 -5.88 11.31
C LYS A 38 1.98 -6.40 9.89
N LEU A 39 1.12 -5.76 9.11
CA LEU A 39 0.86 -6.18 7.74
C LEU A 39 2.10 -6.00 6.87
N ALA A 40 2.80 -4.87 7.01
CA ALA A 40 4.06 -4.65 6.29
C ALA A 40 5.13 -5.72 6.61
N HIS A 41 5.23 -6.15 7.87
CA HIS A 41 6.17 -7.22 8.24
C HIS A 41 5.79 -8.58 7.66
N GLU A 42 4.52 -8.98 7.77
CA GLU A 42 4.07 -10.27 7.22
C GLU A 42 4.16 -10.29 5.69
N PHE A 43 3.87 -9.17 5.04
CA PHE A 43 4.05 -9.04 3.60
C PHE A 43 5.52 -9.14 3.18
N ALA A 44 6.44 -8.53 3.94
CA ALA A 44 7.88 -8.66 3.69
C ALA A 44 8.37 -10.11 3.83
N ARG A 45 7.88 -10.83 4.85
CA ARG A 45 8.19 -12.26 5.04
C ARG A 45 7.67 -13.09 3.87
N LEU A 46 6.41 -12.90 3.49
CA LEU A 46 5.81 -13.58 2.35
C LEU A 46 6.59 -13.34 1.06
N LEU A 47 7.01 -12.11 0.79
CA LEU A 47 7.85 -11.81 -0.38
C LEU A 47 9.21 -12.49 -0.29
N THR A 48 9.82 -12.53 0.89
CA THR A 48 11.11 -13.21 1.09
C THR A 48 10.96 -14.71 0.82
N ASP A 49 9.91 -15.34 1.33
CA ASP A 49 9.65 -16.77 1.13
C ASP A 49 9.37 -17.11 -0.35
N ILE A 50 8.64 -16.25 -1.07
CA ILE A 50 8.36 -16.43 -2.50
C ILE A 50 9.65 -16.30 -3.34
N TRP A 51 10.55 -15.38 -2.97
CA TRP A 51 11.73 -15.04 -3.75
C TRP A 51 13.04 -15.67 -3.24
N SER A 52 13.01 -16.43 -2.15
CA SER A 52 14.19 -17.17 -1.64
C SER A 52 14.59 -18.34 -2.54
N GLY A 53 13.65 -18.85 -3.34
CA GLY A 53 13.84 -20.07 -4.13
C GLY A 53 13.79 -21.36 -3.31
N GLU A 54 13.54 -21.27 -2.00
CA GLU A 54 13.51 -22.43 -1.09
C GLU A 54 12.15 -23.15 -1.09
N TYR A 55 11.08 -22.47 -1.51
CA TYR A 55 9.71 -23.00 -1.48
C TYR A 55 9.11 -23.06 -2.88
N VAL A 56 8.57 -24.23 -3.24
CA VAL A 56 7.82 -24.42 -4.51
C VAL A 56 6.39 -23.86 -4.39
N VAL A 57 5.83 -23.84 -3.18
CA VAL A 57 4.49 -23.31 -2.88
C VAL A 57 4.52 -22.60 -1.53
N VAL A 58 4.10 -21.34 -1.50
CA VAL A 58 3.83 -20.61 -0.25
C VAL A 58 2.31 -20.48 -0.11
N ALA A 59 1.75 -21.14 0.90
CA ALA A 59 0.32 -21.09 1.17
C ALA A 59 0.01 -20.01 2.23
N PRO A 60 -0.59 -18.87 1.85
CA PRO A 60 -1.07 -17.92 2.84
C PRO A 60 -2.21 -18.56 3.66
N ARG A 61 -2.06 -18.57 4.99
CA ARG A 61 -3.05 -19.18 5.89
C ARG A 61 -4.29 -18.29 6.01
N SER A 62 -5.28 -18.49 5.15
CA SER A 62 -6.63 -17.93 5.31
C SER A 62 -7.68 -18.95 4.87
N GLY A 63 -8.83 -18.95 5.54
CA GLY A 63 -9.87 -19.98 5.49
C GLY A 63 -10.40 -20.32 4.09
N TRP A 64 -11.08 -21.47 4.03
CA TRP A 64 -11.59 -22.15 2.83
C TRP A 64 -12.70 -21.41 2.05
N GLN A 65 -12.99 -20.15 2.37
CA GLN A 65 -13.99 -19.36 1.64
C GLN A 65 -13.35 -18.61 0.47
N GLN A 66 -14.00 -18.65 -0.69
CA GLN A 66 -13.60 -17.87 -1.84
C GLN A 66 -13.91 -16.39 -1.57
N HIS A 67 -12.86 -15.60 -1.36
CA HIS A 67 -12.95 -14.14 -1.27
C HIS A 67 -12.68 -13.51 -2.63
N ASP A 68 -13.36 -12.40 -2.93
CA ASP A 68 -13.09 -11.60 -4.13
C ASP A 68 -11.64 -11.11 -4.12
N SER A 69 -10.92 -11.39 -5.21
CA SER A 69 -9.54 -10.96 -5.38
C SER A 69 -9.37 -9.44 -5.40
N GLN A 70 -10.37 -8.70 -5.86
CA GLN A 70 -10.32 -7.24 -5.96
C GLN A 70 -10.45 -6.59 -4.58
N GLU A 71 -11.34 -7.09 -3.73
CA GLU A 71 -11.47 -6.66 -2.34
C GLU A 71 -10.19 -6.95 -1.55
N PHE A 72 -9.62 -8.15 -1.72
CA PHE A 72 -8.36 -8.51 -1.09
C PHE A 72 -7.20 -7.60 -1.54
N LEU A 73 -7.09 -7.30 -2.84
CA LEU A 73 -6.08 -6.39 -3.35
C LEU A 73 -6.23 -4.99 -2.73
N GLY A 74 -7.45 -4.46 -2.69
CA GLY A 74 -7.76 -3.18 -2.08
C GLY A 74 -7.34 -3.13 -0.61
N TYR A 75 -7.70 -4.16 0.17
CA TYR A 75 -7.31 -4.30 1.57
C TYR A 75 -5.78 -4.32 1.77
N VAL A 76 -5.05 -5.09 0.95
CA VAL A 76 -3.59 -5.19 1.05
C VAL A 76 -2.93 -3.86 0.70
N LEU A 77 -3.32 -3.22 -0.40
CA LEU A 77 -2.72 -1.95 -0.81
C LEU A 77 -3.01 -0.84 0.21
N ASP A 78 -4.25 -0.73 0.69
CA ASP A 78 -4.63 0.26 1.70
C ASP A 78 -3.93 0.01 3.04
N GLY A 79 -3.94 -1.24 3.51
CA GLY A 79 -3.26 -1.60 4.76
C GLY A 79 -1.74 -1.38 4.71
N LEU A 80 -1.09 -1.74 3.59
CA LEU A 80 0.33 -1.47 3.38
C LEU A 80 0.60 0.03 3.26
N HIS A 81 -0.28 0.78 2.59
CA HIS A 81 -0.17 2.23 2.53
C HIS A 81 -0.18 2.84 3.93
N GLU A 82 -1.16 2.48 4.76
CA GLU A 82 -1.34 3.04 6.10
C GLU A 82 -0.21 2.63 7.06
N ASP A 83 0.28 1.38 6.98
CA ASP A 83 1.45 0.92 7.74
C ASP A 83 2.74 1.66 7.37
N LEU A 84 2.84 2.17 6.14
CA LEU A 84 4.04 2.82 5.58
C LEU A 84 3.84 4.32 5.33
N ASN A 85 2.75 4.91 5.81
CA ASN A 85 2.46 6.32 5.56
C ASN A 85 3.43 7.20 6.35
N LEU A 86 4.23 7.99 5.63
CA LEU A 86 5.20 8.93 6.19
C LEU A 86 4.52 10.12 6.89
N VAL A 87 3.27 10.43 6.53
CA VAL A 87 2.49 11.47 7.19
C VAL A 87 2.03 10.97 8.57
N LYS A 88 2.63 11.52 9.63
CA LYS A 88 2.31 11.14 11.02
C LYS A 88 1.05 11.81 11.56
N SER A 89 0.84 13.07 11.18
CA SER A 89 -0.34 13.85 11.55
C SER A 89 -1.06 14.28 10.28
N LYS A 90 -2.23 13.70 10.01
CA LYS A 90 -2.99 13.97 8.79
C LYS A 90 -3.80 15.26 8.99
N PRO A 91 -3.45 16.37 8.32
CA PRO A 91 -4.18 17.63 8.49
C PRO A 91 -5.61 17.49 7.98
N TYR A 92 -6.55 18.19 8.61
CA TYR A 92 -7.90 18.32 8.05
C TYR A 92 -7.81 19.01 6.69
N THR A 93 -8.53 18.48 5.70
CA THR A 93 -8.59 19.00 4.34
C THR A 93 -10.05 19.13 3.95
N GLU A 94 -10.42 20.28 3.40
CA GLU A 94 -11.77 20.49 2.87
C GLU A 94 -11.96 19.75 1.54
N LYS A 95 -13.21 19.42 1.22
CA LYS A 95 -13.54 18.87 -0.09
C LYS A 95 -13.37 19.95 -1.15
N ILE A 96 -12.65 19.63 -2.21
CA ILE A 96 -12.52 20.51 -3.38
C ILE A 96 -13.76 20.34 -4.24
N GLU A 97 -14.49 21.42 -4.46
CA GLU A 97 -15.54 21.49 -5.45
C GLU A 97 -15.02 22.20 -6.71
N SER A 98 -15.45 21.77 -7.91
CA SER A 98 -14.98 22.37 -9.16
C SER A 98 -15.28 23.87 -9.21
N ASN A 99 -16.50 24.29 -8.81
CA ASN A 99 -16.96 25.69 -8.80
C ASN A 99 -16.69 26.44 -10.12
N GLY A 100 -16.70 25.73 -11.25
CA GLY A 100 -16.44 26.28 -12.59
C GLY A 100 -14.96 26.46 -12.93
N ARG A 101 -14.03 25.99 -12.09
CA ARG A 101 -12.59 25.98 -12.38
C ARG A 101 -12.23 24.93 -13.42
N PRO A 102 -11.13 25.12 -14.18
CA PRO A 102 -10.64 24.11 -15.11
C PRO A 102 -10.30 22.78 -14.42
N ASP A 103 -10.64 21.66 -15.07
CA ASP A 103 -10.41 20.31 -14.52
C ASP A 103 -8.96 20.06 -14.13
N ILE A 104 -8.00 20.57 -14.92
CA ILE A 104 -6.57 20.43 -14.63
C ILE A 104 -6.16 21.10 -13.31
N GLU A 105 -6.76 22.25 -12.99
CA GLU A 105 -6.48 22.98 -11.75
C GLU A 105 -7.07 22.23 -10.55
N VAL A 106 -8.31 21.74 -10.69
CA VAL A 106 -9.00 20.94 -9.68
C VAL A 106 -8.29 19.62 -9.43
N ALA A 107 -7.82 18.93 -10.48
CA ALA A 107 -7.06 17.70 -10.38
C ALA A 107 -5.72 17.90 -9.66
N ASN A 108 -4.96 18.94 -10.04
CA ASN A 108 -3.69 19.27 -9.39
C ASN A 108 -3.87 19.59 -7.90
N LEU A 109 -4.87 20.39 -7.56
CA LEU A 109 -5.16 20.72 -6.16
C LEU A 109 -5.61 19.48 -5.38
N SER A 110 -6.42 18.62 -5.98
CA SER A 110 -6.87 17.35 -5.37
C SER A 110 -5.70 16.43 -5.08
N TRP A 111 -4.75 16.33 -6.02
CA TRP A 111 -3.54 15.55 -5.83
C TRP A 111 -2.65 16.12 -4.72
N GLN A 112 -2.49 17.44 -4.65
CA GLN A 112 -1.74 18.09 -3.58
C GLN A 112 -2.34 17.81 -2.21
N LEU A 113 -3.66 17.95 -2.04
CA LEU A 113 -4.34 17.61 -0.78
C LEU A 113 -4.22 16.12 -0.43
N HIS A 114 -4.31 15.23 -1.43
CA HIS A 114 -4.08 13.80 -1.24
C HIS A 114 -2.69 13.53 -0.68
N LEU A 115 -1.65 14.11 -1.29
CA LEU A 115 -0.25 13.96 -0.87
C LEU A 115 0.09 14.64 0.47
N MET A 116 -0.76 15.54 0.99
CA MET A 116 -0.61 16.09 2.35
C MET A 116 -0.97 15.06 3.42
N ARG A 117 -1.79 14.07 3.09
CA ARG A 117 -2.31 13.05 4.02
C ARG A 117 -1.74 11.66 3.74
N ASN A 118 -1.35 11.40 2.50
CA ASN A 118 -1.00 10.10 1.98
C ASN A 118 0.36 10.17 1.29
N ARG A 119 1.42 9.73 1.98
CA ARG A 119 2.76 9.58 1.39
C ARG A 119 3.34 8.24 1.78
N SER A 120 3.42 7.32 0.83
CA SER A 120 4.12 6.05 1.02
C SER A 120 4.54 5.47 -0.32
N LYS A 121 5.39 4.45 -0.27
CA LYS A 121 5.79 3.70 -1.48
C LYS A 121 4.60 3.14 -2.28
N ILE A 122 3.46 2.89 -1.63
CA ILE A 122 2.24 2.42 -2.29
C ILE A 122 1.62 3.54 -3.13
N VAL A 123 1.56 4.77 -2.61
CA VAL A 123 1.05 5.94 -3.35
C VAL A 123 1.91 6.17 -4.59
N ASP A 124 3.23 6.13 -4.42
CA ASP A 124 4.21 6.36 -5.49
C ASP A 124 4.12 5.35 -6.64
N LEU A 125 3.66 4.12 -6.36
CA LEU A 125 3.66 3.03 -7.34
C LEU A 125 2.28 2.75 -7.95
N PHE A 126 1.21 3.00 -7.20
CA PHE A 126 -0.13 2.51 -7.57
C PHE A 126 -1.22 3.58 -7.61
N GLN A 127 -0.94 4.82 -7.17
CA GLN A 127 -1.94 5.90 -7.11
C GLN A 127 -1.56 7.13 -7.96
N VAL A 128 -0.51 7.04 -8.77
CA VAL A 128 0.03 8.16 -9.55
C VAL A 128 -1.02 8.66 -10.55
N LEU A 129 -1.18 9.99 -10.61
CA LEU A 129 -1.96 10.71 -11.63
C LEU A 129 -1.19 10.81 -12.95
#